data_AF-A0A0V0YAB1-F1
#
_entry.id   AF-A0A0V0YAB1-F1
#
_cell.length_a   1.000
_cell.length_b   1.000
_cell.length_c   1.000
_cell.angle_alpha   90.00
_cell.angle_beta   90.00
_cell.angle_gamma   90.00
#
_symmetry.space_group_name_H-M   'P 1'
#
loop_
_entity.id
_entity.type
_entity.pdbx_description
1 polymer ?
#
loop_
_entity_poly.entity_id
_entity_poly.type
_entity_poly.pdbx_seq_one_letter_code
_entity_poly.pdbx_strand_id
1 'polypeptide(L)'
;MIRQGSLMRQATIRIKTEKKKLCDQATINNQSLDKDQSTNDIGKHDSGLDVEWIRELPDELDVCIAQRDFDSALELLTEAKDFLAECCNTDLVKEMTEKFEQKENQLAEKLMIELKPAMDKYLQGGPKATRKTVLLLIKLDKISQACDLFLKNQSASIKYLVKELKLIDNPFHYVQQLNRLVCNTLAETVQEFRKLFADYPLCFSVLILWASGEMKNYTSLFIRHIFQSGLNLKATARCIKLAFEGAEVLMQSSLDLKFELEMLFEPHIEKMLDETERLFIDAMKLRIAEDRWRPYNLRSKARLSQYISEMNELHLEISDFVFGKEDCRLSLTSQMCSFARAVVPLTYELCELRQSAEFIANAIDQMMFHIWEIELNYLKNIPDCVPKVRLDLHSYKY
;
A
#
# COMPACT_ATOMS: atom_id res chain seq x y z
N MET A 1 4.64 4.80 55.57
CA MET A 1 4.94 6.19 55.92
C MET A 1 5.58 7.00 54.78
N ILE A 2 6.20 6.37 53.77
CA ILE A 2 6.88 7.05 52.64
C ILE A 2 5.89 7.75 51.67
N ARG A 3 4.66 7.24 51.51
CA ARG A 3 3.65 7.82 50.59
C ARG A 3 3.08 9.19 50.98
N GLN A 4 3.12 9.60 52.25
CA GLN A 4 2.53 10.88 52.68
C GLN A 4 3.44 12.09 52.39
N GLY A 5 4.78 11.90 52.43
CA GLY A 5 5.74 12.96 52.12
C GLY A 5 5.77 13.33 50.64
N SER A 6 5.71 12.32 49.76
CA SER A 6 5.65 12.48 48.31
C SER A 6 4.34 13.15 47.85
N LEU A 7 3.18 12.70 48.38
CA LEU A 7 1.87 13.31 48.06
C LEU A 7 1.73 14.77 48.56
N MET A 8 2.26 15.08 49.75
CA MET A 8 2.24 16.45 50.29
C MET A 8 3.15 17.39 49.48
N ARG A 9 4.24 16.89 48.91
CA ARG A 9 5.15 17.68 48.07
C ARG A 9 4.66 17.84 46.64
N GLN A 10 4.06 16.82 46.04
CA GLN A 10 3.31 16.96 44.78
C GLN A 10 2.21 18.02 44.90
N ALA A 11 1.48 18.06 46.02
CA ALA A 11 0.50 19.12 46.30
C ALA A 11 1.15 20.51 46.46
N THR A 12 2.29 20.60 47.15
CA THR A 12 2.99 21.88 47.40
C THR A 12 3.60 22.47 46.12
N ILE A 13 4.10 21.62 45.22
CA ILE A 13 4.67 22.05 43.93
C ILE A 13 3.56 22.44 42.94
N ARG A 14 2.43 21.71 42.94
CA ARG A 14 1.23 22.03 42.13
C ARG A 14 0.61 23.38 42.50
N ILE A 15 0.56 23.70 43.80
CA ILE A 15 0.12 25.02 44.29
C ILE A 15 1.10 26.13 43.87
N LYS A 16 2.41 25.87 43.80
CA LYS A 16 3.40 26.82 43.28
C LYS A 16 3.26 27.08 41.78
N THR A 17 2.90 26.06 41.00
CA THR A 17 2.66 26.21 39.55
C THR A 17 1.37 26.96 39.24
N GLU A 18 0.31 26.78 40.04
CA GLU A 18 -0.92 27.56 39.94
C GLU A 18 -0.74 29.03 40.36
N LYS A 19 0.07 29.30 41.40
CA LYS A 19 0.45 30.68 41.77
C LYS A 19 1.29 31.37 40.69
N LYS A 20 2.16 30.64 39.98
CA LYS A 20 2.93 31.18 38.86
C LYS A 20 2.02 31.58 37.69
N LYS A 21 1.03 30.73 37.35
CA LYS A 21 0.01 31.05 36.34
C LYS A 21 -0.87 32.25 36.71
N LEU A 22 -1.20 32.43 37.99
CA LEU A 22 -1.95 33.60 38.48
C LEU A 22 -1.11 34.89 38.47
N CYS A 23 0.21 34.79 38.68
CA CYS A 23 1.13 35.92 38.61
C CYS A 23 1.37 36.37 37.16
N ASP A 24 1.49 35.41 36.23
CA ASP A 24 1.67 35.70 34.80
C ASP A 24 0.43 36.37 34.17
N GLN A 25 -0.77 36.12 34.74
CA GLN A 25 -2.01 36.79 34.34
C GLN A 25 -2.11 38.24 34.86
N ALA A 26 -1.38 38.60 35.92
CA ALA A 26 -1.42 39.92 36.55
C ALA A 26 -0.44 40.94 35.93
N THR A 27 0.47 40.51 35.07
CA THR A 27 1.55 41.36 34.53
C THR A 27 1.13 42.22 33.30
N ILE A 28 -0.15 42.29 32.95
CA ILE A 28 -0.63 43.13 31.83
C ILE A 28 -1.10 44.53 32.26
N ASN A 29 -1.23 44.86 33.56
CA ASN A 29 -1.66 46.20 33.96
C ASN A 29 -0.77 46.87 35.02
N ASN A 30 -0.10 47.92 34.52
CA ASN A 30 0.36 49.15 35.17
C ASN A 30 1.68 49.19 35.93
N GLN A 31 2.40 50.25 35.56
CA GLN A 31 3.66 50.77 36.06
C GLN A 31 3.52 51.45 37.42
N SER A 32 4.62 51.36 38.18
CA SER A 32 5.31 52.46 38.90
C SER A 32 5.41 52.36 40.43
N LEU A 33 6.68 52.48 40.89
CA LEU A 33 7.23 52.85 42.21
C LEU A 33 6.79 51.97 43.42
N ASP A 34 7.65 51.51 44.32
CA ASP A 34 8.88 52.08 44.86
C ASP A 34 9.80 50.98 45.43
N LYS A 35 11.07 51.33 45.64
CA LYS A 35 12.09 50.48 46.30
C LYS A 35 11.70 50.16 47.74
N ASP A 36 11.81 48.89 48.13
CA ASP A 36 12.46 48.56 49.40
C ASP A 36 13.09 47.16 49.42
N GLN A 37 14.22 47.12 50.12
CA GLN A 37 15.15 46.01 50.22
C GLN A 37 14.55 44.85 51.03
N SER A 38 14.47 43.67 50.42
CA SER A 38 14.76 42.41 51.12
C SER A 38 15.35 41.42 50.12
N THR A 39 16.67 41.37 50.10
CA THR A 39 17.44 40.26 49.54
C THR A 39 17.05 38.98 50.24
N ASN A 40 16.21 38.17 49.59
CA ASN A 40 16.17 36.73 49.79
C ASN A 40 16.31 36.09 48.41
N ASP A 41 17.55 36.09 47.95
CA ASP A 41 18.01 35.29 46.82
C ASP A 41 17.98 33.82 47.26
N ILE A 42 16.82 33.18 47.09
CA ILE A 42 16.67 31.72 47.25
C ILE A 42 17.07 31.09 45.90
N GLY A 43 18.36 31.16 45.59
CA GLY A 43 19.06 30.10 44.85
C GLY A 43 19.75 29.23 45.90
N LYS A 44 19.79 27.92 45.86
CA LYS A 44 19.74 26.95 44.76
C LYS A 44 19.26 25.61 45.35
N HIS A 45 18.84 24.68 44.50
CA HIS A 45 18.56 23.28 44.83
C HIS A 45 19.81 22.57 45.40
N ASP A 46 20.10 22.82 46.67
CA ASP A 46 21.26 22.30 47.40
C ASP A 46 20.91 21.98 48.87
N SER A 47 19.61 21.86 49.17
CA SER A 47 19.18 21.39 50.49
C SER A 47 19.53 19.90 50.62
N GLY A 48 19.96 19.44 51.81
CA GLY A 48 20.33 18.02 52.00
C GLY A 48 19.20 17.03 51.68
N LEU A 49 17.95 17.49 51.69
CA LEU A 49 16.78 16.70 51.29
C LEU A 49 16.65 16.56 49.77
N ASP A 50 17.14 17.53 49.00
CA ASP A 50 17.14 17.49 47.55
C ASP A 50 18.24 16.56 47.02
N VAL A 51 19.40 16.53 47.71
CA VAL A 51 20.52 15.64 47.39
C VAL A 51 20.22 14.17 47.72
N GLU A 52 19.42 13.90 48.76
CA GLU A 52 19.01 12.53 49.07
C GLU A 52 17.99 12.02 48.05
N TRP A 53 17.00 12.84 47.70
CA TRP A 53 16.01 12.50 46.68
C TRP A 53 16.64 12.16 45.33
N ILE A 54 17.59 12.96 44.84
CA ILE A 54 18.23 12.69 43.55
C ILE A 54 19.02 11.38 43.58
N ARG A 55 19.55 10.97 44.75
CA ARG A 55 20.28 9.70 44.93
C ARG A 55 19.36 8.48 44.99
N GLU A 56 18.14 8.63 45.51
CA GLU A 56 17.12 7.55 45.56
C GLU A 56 16.42 7.37 44.20
N LEU A 57 16.36 8.41 43.37
CA LEU A 57 15.63 8.40 42.10
C LEU A 57 16.02 7.29 41.10
N PRO A 58 17.31 6.90 40.94
CA PRO A 58 17.67 5.79 40.07
C PRO A 58 17.02 4.46 40.47
N ASP A 59 16.79 4.24 41.78
CA ASP A 59 16.13 3.03 42.28
C ASP A 59 14.61 3.10 42.04
N GLU A 60 14.00 4.28 42.21
CA GLU A 60 12.59 4.51 41.83
C GLU A 60 12.37 4.28 40.33
N LEU A 61 13.32 4.72 39.51
CA LEU A 61 13.31 4.53 38.06
C LEU A 61 13.38 3.05 37.68
N ASP A 62 14.20 2.25 38.36
CA ASP A 62 14.23 0.80 38.18
C ASP A 62 12.90 0.14 38.50
N VAL A 63 12.22 0.60 39.56
CA VAL A 63 10.89 0.12 39.93
C VAL A 63 9.87 0.45 38.82
N CYS A 64 9.86 1.68 38.31
CA CYS A 64 8.98 2.08 37.21
C CYS A 64 9.24 1.25 35.94
N ILE A 65 10.50 1.07 35.56
CA ILE A 65 10.89 0.24 34.40
C ILE A 65 10.45 -1.21 34.59
N ALA A 66 10.65 -1.79 35.78
CA ALA A 66 10.25 -3.16 36.10
C ALA A 66 8.72 -3.35 36.07
N GLN A 67 7.96 -2.34 36.48
CA GLN A 67 6.49 -2.34 36.44
C GLN A 67 5.93 -2.02 35.04
N ARG A 68 6.79 -1.72 34.06
CA ARG A 68 6.43 -1.26 32.70
C ARG A 68 5.61 0.04 32.72
N ASP A 69 5.81 0.87 33.75
CA ASP A 69 5.25 2.21 33.85
C ASP A 69 6.22 3.23 33.24
N PHE A 70 6.29 3.21 31.90
CA PHE A 70 7.29 3.96 31.16
C PHE A 70 7.05 5.47 31.11
N ASP A 71 5.81 5.94 31.30
CA ASP A 71 5.53 7.38 31.37
C ASP A 71 6.08 7.96 32.66
N SER A 72 5.79 7.32 33.79
CA SER A 72 6.33 7.74 35.09
C SER A 72 7.86 7.69 35.10
N ALA A 73 8.46 6.66 34.49
CA ALA A 73 9.91 6.56 34.33
C ALA A 73 10.49 7.76 33.56
N LEU A 74 9.82 8.21 32.50
CA LEU A 74 10.26 9.34 31.69
C LEU A 74 10.04 10.69 32.41
N GLU A 75 8.94 10.83 33.15
CA GLU A 75 8.68 12.01 33.99
C GLU A 75 9.78 12.17 35.04
N LEU A 76 10.12 11.10 35.77
CA LEU A 76 11.22 11.11 36.73
C LEU A 76 12.56 11.47 36.08
N LEU A 77 12.88 10.92 34.90
CA LEU A 77 14.09 11.29 34.16
C LEU A 77 14.12 12.77 33.76
N THR A 78 12.96 13.34 33.40
CA THR A 78 12.87 14.75 33.02
C THR A 78 13.07 15.64 34.25
N GLU A 79 12.40 15.33 35.36
CA GLU A 79 12.58 16.02 36.63
C GLU A 79 14.02 15.96 37.13
N ALA A 80 14.69 14.81 36.97
CA ALA A 80 16.10 14.64 37.31
C ALA A 80 17.00 15.58 36.48
N LYS A 81 16.78 15.65 35.17
CA LYS A 81 17.57 16.50 34.26
C LYS A 81 17.37 17.98 34.59
N ASP A 82 16.13 18.40 34.83
CA ASP A 82 15.79 19.78 35.22
C ASP A 82 16.47 20.16 36.55
N PHE A 83 16.41 19.26 37.53
CA PHE A 83 17.08 19.46 38.82
C PHE A 83 18.61 19.60 38.67
N LEU A 84 19.22 18.71 37.90
CA LEU A 84 20.67 18.72 37.68
C LEU A 84 21.13 19.96 36.91
N ALA A 85 20.29 20.53 36.04
CA ALA A 85 20.59 21.77 35.32
C ALA A 85 20.69 22.99 36.25
N GLU A 86 19.98 22.99 37.37
CA GLU A 86 19.99 24.07 38.38
C GLU A 86 20.96 23.80 39.55
N CYS A 87 21.57 22.62 39.59
CA CYS A 87 22.45 22.20 40.67
C CYS A 87 23.86 22.79 40.52
N CYS A 88 24.44 23.25 41.63
CA CYS A 88 25.78 23.87 41.66
C CYS A 88 26.90 22.91 42.05
N ASN A 89 26.56 21.71 42.54
CA ASN A 89 27.53 20.70 42.92
C ASN A 89 27.97 19.91 41.68
N THR A 90 29.11 20.29 41.12
CA THR A 90 29.65 19.69 39.89
C THR A 90 29.96 18.20 40.01
N ASP A 91 30.39 17.72 41.19
CA ASP A 91 30.73 16.31 41.39
C ASP A 91 29.47 15.44 41.43
N LEU A 92 28.43 15.90 42.15
CA LEU A 92 27.12 15.25 42.19
C LEU A 92 26.47 15.26 40.80
N VAL A 93 26.52 16.39 40.10
CA VAL A 93 25.97 16.51 38.74
C VAL A 93 26.63 15.49 37.81
N LYS A 94 27.96 15.35 37.85
CA LYS A 94 28.67 14.38 37.02
C LYS A 94 28.28 12.94 37.34
N GLU A 95 28.32 12.55 38.62
CA GLU A 95 27.96 11.20 39.07
C GLU A 95 26.53 10.82 38.68
N MET A 96 25.57 11.73 38.94
CA MET A 96 24.17 11.47 38.69
C MET A 96 23.83 11.50 37.20
N THR A 97 24.48 12.36 36.41
CA THR A 97 24.31 12.39 34.95
C THR A 97 24.70 11.04 34.34
N GLU A 98 25.86 10.49 34.70
CA GLU A 98 26.31 9.17 34.23
C GLU A 98 25.30 8.06 34.62
N LYS A 99 24.77 8.10 35.85
CA LYS A 99 23.74 7.15 36.30
C LYS A 99 22.43 7.30 35.52
N PHE A 100 21.93 8.51 35.31
CA PHE A 100 20.68 8.73 34.58
C PHE A 100 20.82 8.40 33.09
N GLU A 101 21.98 8.64 32.47
CA GLU A 101 22.25 8.18 31.11
C GLU A 101 22.18 6.65 31.00
N GLN A 102 22.72 5.92 31.98
CA GLN A 102 22.60 4.46 32.01
C GLN A 102 21.13 4.02 32.12
N LYS A 103 20.35 4.66 33.00
CA LYS A 103 18.93 4.34 33.16
C LYS A 103 18.09 4.72 31.94
N GLU A 104 18.42 5.83 31.29
CA GLU A 104 17.80 6.28 30.04
C GLU A 104 18.02 5.25 28.94
N ASN A 105 19.24 4.72 28.82
CA ASN A 105 19.56 3.65 27.87
C ASN A 105 18.82 2.35 28.20
N GLN A 106 18.68 2.00 29.48
CA GLN A 106 17.89 0.82 29.92
C GLN A 106 16.40 0.97 29.59
N LEU A 107 15.82 2.15 29.85
CA LEU A 107 14.44 2.46 29.50
C LEU A 107 14.23 2.38 27.98
N ALA A 108 15.13 2.96 27.20
CA ALA A 108 15.10 2.89 25.74
C ALA A 108 15.17 1.45 25.24
N GLU A 109 16.06 0.62 25.78
CA GLU A 109 16.18 -0.79 25.42
C GLU A 109 14.87 -1.56 25.70
N LYS A 110 14.25 -1.34 26.86
CA LYS A 110 12.96 -1.95 27.21
C LYS A 110 11.85 -1.52 26.26
N LEU A 111 11.75 -0.23 25.96
CA LEU A 111 10.77 0.30 24.99
C LEU A 111 10.98 -0.28 23.59
N MET A 112 12.23 -0.45 23.14
CA MET A 112 12.53 -1.10 21.87
C MET A 112 12.08 -2.56 21.86
N ILE A 113 12.26 -3.29 22.96
CA ILE A 113 11.79 -4.67 23.09
C ILE A 113 10.26 -4.75 23.01
N GLU A 114 9.53 -3.82 23.64
CA GLU A 114 8.07 -3.75 23.56
C GLU A 114 7.56 -3.51 22.14
N LEU A 115 8.30 -2.70 21.37
CA LEU A 115 7.92 -2.32 20.01
C LEU A 115 8.28 -3.40 18.97
N LYS A 116 9.21 -4.31 19.31
CA LYS A 116 9.61 -5.39 18.40
C LYS A 116 8.40 -6.22 17.98
N PRO A 117 8.34 -6.65 16.71
CA PRO A 117 7.26 -7.50 16.24
C PRO A 117 7.16 -8.80 17.04
N ALA A 118 5.99 -9.10 17.59
CA ALA A 118 5.70 -10.42 18.13
C ALA A 118 5.32 -11.36 16.97
N MET A 119 6.01 -12.50 16.85
CA MET A 119 5.89 -13.39 15.68
C MET A 119 4.49 -13.97 15.45
N ASP A 120 3.63 -13.99 16.48
CA ASP A 120 2.34 -14.70 16.48
C ASP A 120 1.14 -13.87 16.95
N LYS A 121 1.26 -12.52 17.01
CA LYS A 121 0.17 -11.66 17.51
C LYS A 121 -0.02 -10.41 16.66
N TYR A 122 -1.29 -10.07 16.43
CA TYR A 122 -1.70 -8.78 15.88
C TYR A 122 -1.45 -7.67 16.93
N LEU A 123 -0.25 -7.08 16.91
CA LEU A 123 0.26 -6.03 17.81
C LEU A 123 0.27 -6.41 19.31
N GLN A 124 1.44 -6.30 19.95
CA GLN A 124 1.54 -6.37 21.40
C GLN A 124 0.88 -5.12 22.03
N GLY A 125 -0.38 -5.23 22.47
CA GLY A 125 -1.13 -4.13 23.10
C GLY A 125 -1.93 -3.22 22.15
N GLY A 126 -1.97 -3.55 20.85
CA GLY A 126 -2.74 -2.83 19.83
C GLY A 126 -2.17 -1.46 19.42
N PRO A 127 -2.80 -0.77 18.45
CA PRO A 127 -2.23 0.44 17.81
C PRO A 127 -1.94 1.58 18.78
N LYS A 128 -2.74 1.72 19.83
CA LYS A 128 -2.56 2.74 20.87
C LYS A 128 -1.29 2.51 21.70
N ALA A 129 -1.00 1.26 22.04
CA ALA A 129 0.21 0.92 22.79
C ALA A 129 1.46 1.17 21.93
N THR A 130 1.44 0.73 20.66
CA THR A 130 2.51 1.02 19.69
C THR A 130 2.78 2.52 19.56
N ARG A 131 1.73 3.34 19.35
CA ARG A 131 1.86 4.80 19.29
C ARG A 131 2.52 5.36 20.55
N LYS A 132 2.05 4.93 21.72
CA LYS A 132 2.57 5.39 23.01
C LYS A 132 4.06 5.06 23.17
N THR A 133 4.46 3.82 22.88
CA THR A 133 5.87 3.39 22.94
C THR A 133 6.75 4.17 21.97
N VAL A 134 6.28 4.45 20.75
CA VAL A 134 7.00 5.28 19.77
C VAL A 134 7.20 6.71 20.27
N LEU A 135 6.15 7.34 20.83
CA LEU A 135 6.25 8.69 21.38
C LEU A 135 7.24 8.77 22.55
N LEU A 136 7.29 7.76 23.41
CA LEU A 136 8.27 7.68 24.49
C LEU A 136 9.70 7.56 23.95
N LEU A 137 9.94 6.74 22.92
CA LEU A 137 11.25 6.64 22.27
C LEU A 137 11.66 7.97 21.59
N ILE A 138 10.72 8.68 20.98
CA ILE A 138 11.00 10.01 20.40
C ILE A 138 11.41 11.01 21.49
N LYS A 139 10.72 11.01 22.64
CA LYS A 139 11.10 11.86 23.79
C LYS A 139 12.46 11.50 24.40
N LEU A 140 12.92 10.27 24.22
CA LEU A 140 14.27 9.79 24.60
C LEU A 140 15.33 10.03 23.52
N ASP A 141 15.03 10.85 22.51
CA ASP A 141 15.92 11.14 21.38
C ASP A 141 16.34 9.88 20.58
N LYS A 142 15.52 8.82 20.62
CA LYS A 142 15.73 7.55 19.91
C LYS A 142 14.94 7.47 18.61
N ILE A 143 14.85 8.58 17.87
CA ILE A 143 13.96 8.74 16.71
C ILE A 143 14.22 7.71 15.61
N SER A 144 15.49 7.49 15.23
CA SER A 144 15.83 6.54 14.17
C SER A 144 15.41 5.11 14.50
N GLN A 145 15.58 4.70 15.77
CA GLN A 145 15.21 3.36 16.24
C GLN A 145 13.69 3.24 16.35
N ALA A 146 13.01 4.29 16.82
CA ALA A 146 11.55 4.35 16.88
C ALA A 146 10.92 4.22 15.49
N CYS A 147 11.47 4.94 14.50
CA CYS A 147 11.04 4.89 13.11
C CYS A 147 11.20 3.49 12.50
N ASP A 148 12.39 2.90 12.60
CA ASP A 148 12.68 1.56 12.07
C ASP A 148 11.80 0.48 12.73
N LEU A 149 11.69 0.49 14.06
CA LEU A 149 10.87 -0.48 14.79
C LEU A 149 9.38 -0.32 14.52
N PHE A 150 8.88 0.91 14.39
CA PHE A 150 7.49 1.17 14.02
C PHE A 150 7.17 0.51 12.67
N LEU A 151 7.98 0.78 11.64
CA LEU A 151 7.75 0.23 10.30
C LEU A 151 7.89 -1.31 10.27
N LYS A 152 8.88 -1.86 10.98
CA LYS A 152 9.01 -3.33 11.15
C LYS A 152 7.79 -3.96 11.83
N ASN A 153 7.23 -3.27 12.83
CA ASN A 153 6.00 -3.70 13.50
C ASN A 153 4.82 -3.71 12.51
N GLN A 154 4.70 -2.68 11.66
CA GLN A 154 3.66 -2.63 10.62
C GLN A 154 3.83 -3.73 9.56
N SER A 155 5.06 -3.99 9.09
CA SER A 155 5.33 -5.10 8.17
C SER A 155 4.88 -6.46 8.75
N ALA A 156 5.17 -6.70 10.04
CA ALA A 156 4.74 -7.93 10.70
C ALA A 156 3.22 -8.01 10.84
N SER A 157 2.55 -6.89 11.12
CA SER A 157 1.09 -6.78 11.15
C SER A 157 0.48 -7.12 9.78
N ILE A 158 0.97 -6.50 8.70
CA ILE A 158 0.55 -6.80 7.32
C ILE A 158 0.75 -8.28 7.02
N LYS A 159 1.94 -8.83 7.30
CA LYS A 159 2.25 -10.23 7.07
C LYS A 159 1.33 -11.19 7.84
N TYR A 160 0.98 -10.86 9.08
CA TYR A 160 0.03 -11.62 9.88
C TYR A 160 -1.37 -11.57 9.25
N LEU A 161 -1.87 -10.36 8.95
CA LEU A 161 -3.19 -10.17 8.34
C LEU A 161 -3.33 -10.87 6.97
N VAL A 162 -2.29 -10.81 6.15
CA VAL A 162 -2.25 -11.48 4.85
C VAL A 162 -2.29 -13.01 5.00
N LYS A 163 -1.68 -13.57 6.05
CA LYS A 163 -1.77 -15.01 6.36
C LYS A 163 -3.16 -15.43 6.82
N GLU A 164 -3.87 -14.56 7.53
CA GLU A 164 -5.24 -14.80 7.99
C GLU A 164 -6.27 -14.71 6.86
N LEU A 165 -5.91 -14.13 5.70
CA LEU A 165 -6.76 -14.19 4.51
C LEU A 165 -6.97 -15.65 4.13
N LYS A 166 -8.22 -16.11 4.25
CA LYS A 166 -8.60 -17.44 3.80
C LYS A 166 -8.29 -17.54 2.30
N LEU A 167 -7.63 -18.63 1.92
CA LEU A 167 -7.55 -19.02 0.51
C LEU A 167 -8.98 -19.35 0.06
N ILE A 168 -9.56 -18.46 -0.74
CA ILE A 168 -10.88 -18.63 -1.34
C ILE A 168 -10.67 -19.24 -2.72
N ASP A 169 -11.53 -20.19 -3.12
CA ASP A 169 -11.47 -20.92 -4.40
C ASP A 169 -11.53 -20.01 -5.65
N ASN A 170 -11.82 -18.72 -5.48
CA ASN A 170 -11.85 -17.73 -6.56
C ASN A 170 -10.66 -16.75 -6.44
N PRO A 171 -9.68 -16.81 -7.37
CA PRO A 171 -8.53 -15.92 -7.39
C PRO A 171 -8.89 -14.43 -7.36
N PHE A 172 -10.00 -14.02 -7.99
CA PHE A 172 -10.46 -12.64 -7.99
C PHE A 172 -10.83 -12.16 -6.59
N HIS A 173 -11.56 -12.97 -5.82
CA HIS A 173 -11.97 -12.61 -4.46
C HIS A 173 -10.78 -12.51 -3.51
N TYR A 174 -9.82 -13.43 -3.63
CA TYR A 174 -8.58 -13.36 -2.86
C TYR A 174 -7.82 -12.06 -3.15
N VAL A 175 -7.61 -11.73 -4.43
CA VAL A 175 -6.90 -10.51 -4.82
C VAL A 175 -7.63 -9.25 -4.40
N GLN A 176 -8.95 -9.22 -4.46
CA GLN A 176 -9.75 -8.10 -3.97
C GLN A 176 -9.56 -7.88 -2.46
N GLN A 177 -9.55 -8.95 -1.66
CA GLN A 177 -9.30 -8.86 -0.22
C GLN A 177 -7.86 -8.45 0.08
N LEU A 178 -6.89 -9.06 -0.60
CA LEU A 178 -5.46 -8.74 -0.46
C LEU A 178 -5.20 -7.25 -0.74
N ASN A 179 -5.73 -6.74 -1.85
CA ASN A 179 -5.59 -5.35 -2.24
C ASN A 179 -6.19 -4.39 -1.20
N ARG A 180 -7.45 -4.61 -0.80
CA ARG A 180 -8.09 -3.78 0.23
C ARG A 180 -7.30 -3.80 1.54
N LEU A 181 -6.87 -4.98 1.97
CA LEU A 181 -6.11 -5.14 3.20
C LEU A 181 -4.81 -4.34 3.15
N VAL A 182 -3.96 -4.59 2.15
CA VAL A 182 -2.63 -3.98 2.08
C VAL A 182 -2.73 -2.47 1.85
N CYS A 183 -3.54 -2.01 0.90
CA CYS A 183 -3.66 -0.58 0.59
C CYS A 183 -4.24 0.21 1.76
N ASN A 184 -5.25 -0.33 2.47
CA ASN A 184 -5.79 0.34 3.65
C ASN A 184 -4.77 0.39 4.80
N THR A 185 -4.08 -0.73 5.09
CA THR A 185 -3.06 -0.74 6.15
C THR A 185 -1.88 0.19 5.83
N LEU A 186 -1.46 0.27 4.56
CA LEU A 186 -0.46 1.22 4.10
C LEU A 186 -0.93 2.67 4.30
N ALA A 187 -2.14 3.00 3.84
CA ALA A 187 -2.73 4.33 4.01
C ALA A 187 -2.82 4.75 5.48
N GLU A 188 -3.34 3.86 6.34
CA GLU A 188 -3.41 4.07 7.79
C GLU A 188 -2.03 4.27 8.39
N THR A 189 -1.04 3.46 7.98
CA THR A 189 0.34 3.58 8.45
C THR A 189 0.96 4.91 8.04
N VAL A 190 0.77 5.37 6.80
CA VAL A 190 1.29 6.67 6.33
C VAL A 190 0.67 7.82 7.11
N GLN A 191 -0.65 7.80 7.34
CA GLN A 191 -1.33 8.82 8.13
C GLN A 191 -0.85 8.85 9.58
N GLU A 192 -0.61 7.68 10.15
CA GLU A 192 -0.10 7.56 11.52
C GLU A 192 1.36 8.00 11.64
N PHE A 193 2.19 7.59 10.69
CA PHE A 193 3.58 7.98 10.60
C PHE A 193 3.74 9.49 10.51
N ARG A 194 2.91 10.15 9.70
CA ARG A 194 2.87 11.62 9.59
C ARG A 194 2.59 12.31 10.91
N LYS A 195 1.74 11.74 11.76
CA LYS A 195 1.44 12.29 13.09
C LYS A 195 2.60 12.08 14.06
N LEU A 196 3.25 10.91 13.99
CA LEU A 196 4.33 10.54 14.90
C LEU A 196 5.66 11.23 14.57
N PHE A 197 5.96 11.43 13.29
CA PHE A 197 7.27 11.89 12.81
C PHE A 197 7.21 13.23 12.05
N ALA A 198 6.18 14.04 12.28
CA ALA A 198 5.99 15.34 11.60
C ALA A 198 7.24 16.25 11.67
N ASP A 199 7.89 16.26 12.83
CA ASP A 199 9.06 17.11 13.11
C ASP A 199 10.39 16.48 12.66
N TYR A 200 10.35 15.29 12.03
CA TYR A 200 11.54 14.52 11.64
C TYR A 200 11.52 14.17 10.14
N PRO A 201 11.84 15.14 9.25
CA PRO A 201 11.79 14.95 7.79
C PRO A 201 12.61 13.77 7.27
N LEU A 202 13.74 13.46 7.91
CA LEU A 202 14.61 12.34 7.52
C LEU A 202 13.92 10.97 7.64
N CYS A 203 12.91 10.84 8.49
CA CYS A 203 12.16 9.60 8.64
C CYS A 203 11.27 9.30 7.42
N PHE A 204 10.87 10.32 6.64
CA PHE A 204 9.99 10.13 5.50
C PHE A 204 10.64 9.37 4.35
N SER A 205 11.96 9.49 4.14
CA SER A 205 12.65 8.65 3.15
C SER A 205 12.60 7.16 3.53
N VAL A 206 12.71 6.86 4.83
CA VAL A 206 12.57 5.50 5.37
C VAL A 206 11.15 4.97 5.18
N LEU A 207 10.13 5.82 5.38
CA LEU A 207 8.73 5.47 5.09
C LEU A 207 8.53 5.09 3.62
N ILE A 208 9.08 5.86 2.67
CA ILE A 208 8.95 5.58 1.24
C ILE A 208 9.64 4.25 0.88
N LEU A 209 10.86 4.01 1.40
CA LEU A 209 11.56 2.74 1.18
C LEU A 209 10.79 1.54 1.74
N TRP A 210 10.19 1.70 2.93
CA TRP A 210 9.34 0.67 3.52
C TRP A 210 8.09 0.42 2.68
N ALA A 211 7.39 1.47 2.26
CA ALA A 211 6.16 1.36 1.47
C ALA A 211 6.42 0.69 0.11
N SER A 212 7.52 1.03 -0.57
CA SER A 212 7.99 0.34 -1.77
C SER A 212 8.27 -1.15 -1.50
N GLY A 213 8.91 -1.48 -0.37
CA GLY A 213 9.13 -2.86 0.05
C GLY A 213 7.83 -3.65 0.23
N GLU A 214 6.84 -3.07 0.91
CA GLU A 214 5.53 -3.69 1.09
C GLU A 214 4.76 -3.82 -0.23
N MET A 215 4.88 -2.84 -1.14
CA MET A 215 4.27 -2.90 -2.45
C MET A 215 4.85 -4.03 -3.31
N LYS A 216 6.16 -4.27 -3.24
CA LYS A 216 6.80 -5.44 -3.89
C LYS A 216 6.31 -6.76 -3.32
N ASN A 217 6.16 -6.86 -1.99
CA ASN A 217 5.61 -8.05 -1.34
C ASN A 217 4.17 -8.32 -1.79
N TYR A 218 3.33 -7.29 -1.81
CA TYR A 218 1.97 -7.35 -2.33
C TYR A 218 1.94 -7.83 -3.78
N THR A 219 2.73 -7.20 -4.64
CA THR A 219 2.75 -7.48 -6.08
C THR A 219 3.23 -8.91 -6.35
N SER A 220 4.21 -9.41 -5.61
CA SER A 220 4.65 -10.81 -5.69
C SER A 220 3.50 -11.80 -5.38
N LEU A 221 2.72 -11.53 -4.34
CA LEU A 221 1.55 -12.36 -3.99
C LEU A 221 0.46 -12.27 -5.05
N PHE A 222 0.19 -11.06 -5.55
CA PHE A 222 -0.78 -10.79 -6.60
C PHE A 222 -0.42 -11.55 -7.88
N ILE A 223 0.82 -11.39 -8.36
CA ILE A 223 1.30 -12.00 -9.60
C ILE A 223 1.17 -13.51 -9.53
N ARG A 224 1.55 -14.09 -8.39
CA ARG A 224 1.43 -15.54 -8.15
C ARG A 224 -0.01 -16.04 -8.28
N HIS A 225 -1.01 -15.28 -7.82
CA HIS A 225 -2.41 -15.71 -7.88
C HIS A 225 -3.10 -15.39 -9.22
N ILE A 226 -2.60 -14.42 -9.98
CA ILE A 226 -3.23 -14.01 -11.24
C ILE A 226 -2.59 -14.71 -12.43
N PHE A 227 -1.26 -14.62 -12.57
CA PHE A 227 -0.56 -15.10 -13.75
C PHE A 227 -0.21 -16.59 -13.68
N GLN A 228 -0.07 -17.17 -12.48
CA GLN A 228 0.22 -18.62 -12.34
C GLN A 228 -1.06 -19.48 -12.26
N SER A 229 -2.23 -18.87 -12.09
CA SER A 229 -3.52 -19.57 -12.00
C SER A 229 -4.23 -19.75 -13.34
N GLY A 230 -3.66 -19.28 -14.45
CA GLY A 230 -4.20 -19.47 -15.79
C GLY A 230 -5.50 -18.71 -16.07
N LEU A 231 -5.70 -17.55 -15.44
CA LEU A 231 -6.85 -16.69 -15.71
C LEU A 231 -6.83 -16.15 -17.15
N ASN A 232 -8.02 -15.92 -17.72
CA ASN A 232 -8.13 -15.28 -19.04
C ASN A 232 -7.85 -13.77 -18.97
N LEU A 233 -7.57 -13.15 -20.13
CA LEU A 233 -7.23 -11.73 -20.24
C LEU A 233 -8.25 -10.83 -19.54
N LYS A 234 -9.55 -11.12 -19.71
CA LYS A 234 -10.64 -10.38 -19.08
C LYS A 234 -10.59 -10.41 -17.56
N ALA A 235 -10.42 -11.58 -16.96
CA ALA A 235 -10.31 -11.72 -15.52
C ALA A 235 -9.04 -11.03 -14.99
N THR A 236 -7.93 -11.15 -15.70
CA THR A 236 -6.67 -10.48 -15.39
C THR A 236 -6.82 -8.96 -15.43
N ALA A 237 -7.45 -8.40 -16.48
CA ALA A 237 -7.71 -6.96 -16.62
C ALA A 237 -8.51 -6.40 -15.43
N ARG A 238 -9.50 -7.14 -14.93
CA ARG A 238 -10.29 -6.74 -13.76
C ARG A 238 -9.46 -6.76 -12.48
N CYS A 239 -8.58 -7.74 -12.31
CA CYS A 239 -7.69 -7.80 -11.15
C CYS A 239 -6.68 -6.65 -11.17
N ILE A 240 -6.11 -6.33 -12.33
CA ILE A 240 -5.18 -5.21 -12.50
C ILE A 240 -5.88 -3.89 -12.19
N LYS A 241 -7.11 -3.70 -12.68
CA LYS A 241 -7.93 -2.53 -12.35
C LYS A 241 -8.08 -2.34 -10.84
N LEU A 242 -8.39 -3.42 -10.11
CA LEU A 242 -8.46 -3.36 -8.64
C LEU A 242 -7.13 -2.86 -8.06
N ALA A 243 -5.99 -3.41 -8.47
CA ALA A 243 -4.68 -2.98 -7.95
C ALA A 243 -4.46 -1.47 -8.13
N PHE A 244 -4.80 -0.92 -9.30
CA PHE A 244 -4.70 0.53 -9.54
C PHE A 244 -5.71 1.37 -8.77
N GLU A 245 -6.94 0.87 -8.56
CA GLU A 245 -7.90 1.51 -7.64
C GLU A 245 -7.36 1.56 -6.20
N GLY A 246 -6.60 0.53 -5.77
CA GLY A 246 -5.90 0.53 -4.49
C GLY A 246 -4.76 1.55 -4.42
N ALA A 247 -3.98 1.66 -5.50
CA ALA A 247 -2.92 2.66 -5.62
C ALA A 247 -3.46 4.10 -5.55
N GLU A 248 -4.63 4.35 -6.12
CA GLU A 248 -5.31 5.65 -6.04
C GLU A 248 -5.66 6.03 -4.59
N VAL A 249 -6.08 5.06 -3.77
CA VAL A 249 -6.32 5.27 -2.32
C VAL A 249 -5.02 5.66 -1.59
N LEU A 250 -3.90 5.06 -1.97
CA LEU A 250 -2.59 5.43 -1.42
C LEU A 250 -2.17 6.84 -1.84
N MET A 251 -2.41 7.21 -3.11
CA MET A 251 -2.12 8.54 -3.61
C MET A 251 -2.91 9.61 -2.85
N GLN A 252 -4.19 9.35 -2.55
CA GLN A 252 -5.02 10.22 -1.68
C GLN A 252 -4.45 10.37 -0.26
N SER A 253 -3.69 9.38 0.21
CA SER A 253 -2.98 9.41 1.49
C SER A 253 -1.57 10.03 1.40
N SER A 254 -1.23 10.65 0.25
CA SER A 254 0.09 11.22 -0.08
C SER A 254 1.21 10.19 -0.24
N LEU A 255 0.87 8.99 -0.71
CA LEU A 255 1.82 7.95 -1.07
C LEU A 255 1.54 7.50 -2.51
N ASP A 256 2.24 8.08 -3.48
CA ASP A 256 2.13 7.67 -4.88
C ASP A 256 3.11 6.52 -5.17
N LEU A 257 2.55 5.34 -5.42
CA LEU A 257 3.28 4.12 -5.82
C LEU A 257 2.74 3.55 -7.13
N LYS A 258 1.98 4.35 -7.91
CA LYS A 258 1.37 3.88 -9.16
C LYS A 258 2.44 3.43 -10.15
N PHE A 259 3.48 4.25 -10.34
CA PHE A 259 4.59 3.95 -11.26
C PHE A 259 5.30 2.64 -10.91
N GLU A 260 5.43 2.32 -9.61
CA GLU A 260 6.10 1.11 -9.16
C GLU A 260 5.26 -0.13 -9.47
N LEU A 261 3.93 -0.04 -9.32
CA LEU A 261 3.02 -1.09 -9.75
C LEU A 261 3.06 -1.33 -11.27
N GLU A 262 3.13 -0.26 -12.07
CA GLU A 262 3.27 -0.36 -13.53
C GLU A 262 4.54 -1.15 -13.89
N MET A 263 5.70 -0.74 -13.36
CA MET A 263 6.98 -1.43 -13.59
C MET A 263 6.97 -2.88 -13.15
N LEU A 264 6.30 -3.21 -12.04
CA LEU A 264 6.24 -4.57 -11.53
C LEU A 264 5.28 -5.46 -12.32
N PHE A 265 4.21 -4.92 -12.89
CA PHE A 265 3.22 -5.69 -13.66
C PHE A 265 3.58 -5.84 -15.14
N GLU A 266 4.21 -4.84 -15.75
CA GLU A 266 4.57 -4.80 -17.18
C GLU A 266 5.15 -6.11 -17.71
N PRO A 267 6.26 -6.67 -17.17
CA PRO A 267 6.85 -7.89 -17.73
C PRO A 267 5.94 -9.12 -17.65
N HIS A 268 5.00 -9.15 -16.70
CA HIS A 268 4.04 -10.25 -16.56
C HIS A 268 2.88 -10.13 -17.53
N ILE A 269 2.41 -8.90 -17.78
CA ILE A 269 1.33 -8.66 -18.73
C ILE A 269 1.84 -8.84 -20.16
N GLU A 270 3.02 -8.32 -20.50
CA GLU A 270 3.65 -8.51 -21.81
C GLU A 270 3.82 -9.99 -22.12
N LYS A 271 4.36 -10.78 -21.18
CA LYS A 271 4.50 -12.23 -21.35
C LYS A 271 3.15 -12.92 -21.60
N MET A 272 2.09 -12.51 -20.90
CA MET A 272 0.74 -13.04 -21.11
C MET A 272 0.20 -12.68 -22.50
N LEU A 273 0.49 -11.46 -22.99
CA LEU A 273 0.12 -11.03 -24.33
C LEU A 273 0.88 -11.84 -25.39
N ASP A 274 2.19 -12.01 -25.27
CA ASP A 274 3.01 -12.82 -26.17
C ASP A 274 2.51 -14.27 -26.26
N GLU A 275 2.18 -14.88 -25.12
CA GLU A 275 1.63 -16.24 -25.08
C GLU A 275 0.25 -16.31 -25.76
N THR A 276 -0.61 -15.31 -25.52
CA THR A 276 -1.94 -15.24 -26.13
C THR A 276 -1.85 -15.03 -27.64
N GLU A 277 -1.00 -14.12 -28.08
CA GLU A 277 -0.72 -13.83 -29.48
C GLU A 277 -0.22 -15.09 -30.20
N ARG A 278 0.79 -15.76 -29.65
CA ARG A 278 1.33 -16.99 -30.22
C ARG A 278 0.25 -18.04 -30.41
N LEU A 279 -0.55 -18.31 -29.38
CA LEU A 279 -1.63 -19.31 -29.44
C LEU A 279 -2.70 -18.93 -30.47
N PHE A 280 -3.05 -17.64 -30.55
CA PHE A 280 -4.00 -17.13 -31.52
C PHE A 280 -3.49 -17.30 -32.96
N ILE A 281 -2.25 -16.88 -33.22
CA ILE A 281 -1.60 -16.95 -34.53
C ILE A 281 -1.43 -18.41 -34.97
N ASP A 282 -1.03 -19.31 -34.08
CA ASP A 282 -0.88 -20.73 -34.42
C ASP A 282 -2.22 -21.34 -34.85
N ALA A 283 -3.31 -21.05 -34.11
CA ALA A 283 -4.66 -21.48 -34.47
C ALA A 283 -5.12 -20.87 -35.81
N MET A 284 -4.77 -19.62 -36.07
CA MET A 284 -5.10 -18.92 -37.32
C MET A 284 -4.36 -19.52 -38.52
N LYS A 285 -3.05 -19.76 -38.40
CA LYS A 285 -2.22 -20.38 -39.44
C LYS A 285 -2.69 -21.77 -39.81
N LEU A 286 -3.13 -22.57 -38.83
CA LEU A 286 -3.72 -23.89 -39.10
C LEU A 286 -4.98 -23.77 -39.98
N ARG A 287 -5.90 -22.86 -39.65
CA ARG A 287 -7.13 -22.63 -40.42
C ARG A 287 -6.86 -22.08 -41.82
N ILE A 288 -5.85 -21.21 -41.95
CA ILE A 288 -5.38 -20.70 -43.24
C ILE A 288 -4.86 -21.84 -44.13
N ALA A 289 -4.07 -22.76 -43.57
CA ALA A 289 -3.52 -23.89 -44.32
C ALA A 289 -4.60 -24.89 -44.78
N GLU A 290 -5.70 -24.99 -44.03
CA GLU A 290 -6.84 -25.87 -44.35
C GLU A 290 -7.86 -25.24 -45.32
N ASP A 291 -7.82 -23.93 -45.53
CA ASP A 291 -8.83 -23.26 -46.35
C ASP A 291 -8.69 -23.63 -47.83
N ARG A 292 -9.85 -23.90 -48.44
CA ARG A 292 -9.99 -24.23 -49.85
C ARG A 292 -10.67 -23.13 -50.65
N TRP A 293 -10.89 -21.96 -50.04
CA TRP A 293 -11.56 -20.82 -50.64
C TRP A 293 -12.96 -21.15 -51.18
N ARG A 294 -13.73 -21.91 -50.39
CA ARG A 294 -15.08 -22.35 -50.76
C ARG A 294 -16.11 -21.74 -49.80
N PRO A 295 -17.35 -21.49 -50.29
CA PRO A 295 -18.49 -21.20 -49.44
C PRO A 295 -18.58 -22.09 -48.21
N TYR A 296 -18.74 -21.48 -47.04
CA TYR A 296 -18.82 -22.22 -45.79
C TYR A 296 -20.16 -22.93 -45.67
N ASN A 297 -20.14 -24.26 -45.76
CA ASN A 297 -21.34 -25.10 -45.66
C ASN A 297 -21.54 -25.60 -44.22
N LEU A 298 -22.62 -25.12 -43.57
CA LEU A 298 -22.99 -25.51 -42.21
C LEU A 298 -23.83 -26.80 -42.14
N ARG A 299 -24.03 -27.47 -43.28
CA ARG A 299 -24.66 -28.79 -43.47
C ARG A 299 -26.17 -28.86 -43.20
N SER A 300 -26.74 -27.92 -42.45
CA SER A 300 -28.18 -27.84 -42.20
C SER A 300 -28.66 -26.41 -41.88
N LYS A 301 -29.93 -26.11 -42.16
CA LYS A 301 -30.56 -24.82 -41.81
C LYS A 301 -30.51 -24.54 -40.30
N ALA A 302 -30.72 -25.58 -39.47
CA ALA A 302 -30.65 -25.43 -38.01
C ALA A 302 -29.27 -24.96 -37.53
N ARG A 303 -28.18 -25.52 -38.08
CA ARG A 303 -26.81 -25.09 -37.76
C ARG A 303 -26.50 -23.70 -38.27
N LEU A 304 -27.03 -23.33 -39.44
CA LEU A 304 -26.93 -21.97 -39.96
C LEU A 304 -27.62 -20.96 -39.03
N SER A 305 -28.86 -21.23 -38.63
CA SER A 305 -29.59 -20.37 -37.69
C SER A 305 -28.86 -20.24 -36.34
N GLN A 306 -28.35 -21.36 -35.80
CA GLN A 306 -27.54 -21.33 -34.58
C GLN A 306 -26.28 -20.48 -34.77
N TYR A 307 -25.56 -20.66 -35.87
CA TYR A 307 -24.33 -19.93 -36.15
C TYR A 307 -24.56 -18.43 -36.32
N ILE A 308 -25.63 -18.02 -37.00
CA ILE A 308 -26.04 -16.62 -37.12
C ILE A 308 -26.35 -16.04 -35.73
N SER A 309 -27.05 -16.79 -34.88
CA SER A 309 -27.30 -16.37 -33.49
C SER A 309 -26.00 -16.15 -32.72
N GLU A 310 -25.06 -17.10 -32.79
CA GLU A 310 -23.75 -16.99 -32.14
C GLU A 310 -22.93 -15.80 -32.66
N MET A 311 -23.01 -15.48 -33.96
CA MET A 311 -22.34 -14.29 -34.53
C MET A 311 -23.00 -12.99 -34.09
N ASN A 312 -24.33 -12.96 -34.02
CA ASN A 312 -25.08 -11.80 -33.53
C ASN A 312 -24.78 -11.51 -32.04
N GLU A 313 -24.55 -12.54 -31.23
CA GLU A 313 -24.07 -12.40 -29.83
C GLU A 313 -22.69 -11.73 -29.76
N LEU A 314 -21.87 -11.87 -30.80
CA LEU A 314 -20.59 -11.18 -30.96
C LEU A 314 -20.71 -9.83 -31.70
N HIS A 315 -21.93 -9.36 -31.95
CA HIS A 315 -22.21 -8.15 -32.73
C HIS A 315 -21.72 -8.20 -34.19
N LEU A 316 -21.68 -9.39 -34.78
CA LEU A 316 -21.35 -9.62 -36.19
C LEU A 316 -22.60 -9.99 -36.99
N GLU A 317 -23.12 -9.05 -37.79
CA GLU A 317 -24.26 -9.30 -38.67
C GLU A 317 -23.82 -10.01 -39.95
N ILE A 318 -24.06 -11.32 -40.02
CA ILE A 318 -23.65 -12.16 -41.16
C ILE A 318 -24.81 -12.59 -42.08
N SER A 319 -26.02 -12.11 -41.83
CA SER A 319 -27.25 -12.52 -42.54
C SER A 319 -27.18 -12.25 -44.05
N ASP A 320 -26.53 -11.16 -44.45
CA ASP A 320 -26.37 -10.77 -45.85
C ASP A 320 -25.46 -11.72 -46.65
N PHE A 321 -24.65 -12.52 -45.95
CA PHE A 321 -23.73 -13.46 -46.58
C PHE A 321 -24.36 -14.84 -46.80
N VAL A 322 -25.61 -15.09 -46.39
CA VAL A 322 -26.30 -16.38 -46.60
C VAL A 322 -26.68 -16.55 -48.07
N PHE A 323 -26.42 -17.73 -48.65
CA PHE A 323 -26.81 -18.05 -50.03
C PHE A 323 -28.33 -18.22 -50.19
N GLY A 324 -29.10 -17.14 -50.28
CA GLY A 324 -30.55 -17.23 -50.49
C GLY A 324 -31.31 -17.96 -49.34
N LYS A 325 -32.64 -18.02 -49.45
CA LYS A 325 -33.52 -18.45 -48.33
C LYS A 325 -33.54 -19.96 -48.07
N GLU A 326 -33.15 -20.77 -49.05
CA GLU A 326 -33.24 -22.25 -48.98
C GLU A 326 -31.89 -22.94 -48.72
N ASP A 327 -30.76 -22.23 -48.81
CA ASP A 327 -29.43 -22.81 -48.65
C ASP A 327 -28.96 -22.82 -47.18
N CYS A 328 -27.89 -23.57 -46.91
CA CYS A 328 -27.21 -23.65 -45.62
C CYS A 328 -25.74 -23.22 -45.71
N ARG A 329 -25.40 -22.46 -46.76
CA ARG A 329 -24.05 -21.97 -47.06
C ARG A 329 -23.94 -20.47 -46.83
N LEU A 330 -22.76 -20.03 -46.39
CA LEU A 330 -22.33 -18.64 -46.40
C LEU A 330 -21.41 -18.38 -47.60
N SER A 331 -21.48 -17.17 -48.15
CA SER A 331 -20.58 -16.63 -49.20
C SER A 331 -19.18 -16.31 -48.70
N LEU A 332 -18.94 -16.50 -47.41
CA LEU A 332 -17.63 -16.42 -46.75
C LEU A 332 -17.01 -17.82 -46.61
N THR A 333 -15.68 -17.88 -46.49
CA THR A 333 -14.97 -19.14 -46.22
C THR A 333 -15.07 -19.52 -44.74
N SER A 334 -14.86 -20.81 -44.44
CA SER A 334 -14.84 -21.29 -43.06
C SER A 334 -13.72 -20.63 -42.24
N GLN A 335 -12.58 -20.30 -42.86
CA GLN A 335 -11.48 -19.63 -42.20
C GLN A 335 -11.86 -18.20 -41.81
N MET A 336 -12.46 -17.42 -42.72
CA MET A 336 -12.80 -16.01 -42.48
C MET A 336 -13.79 -15.88 -41.33
N CYS A 337 -14.85 -16.71 -41.34
CA CYS A 337 -15.82 -16.66 -40.25
C CYS A 337 -15.22 -17.17 -38.92
N SER A 338 -14.26 -18.09 -38.97
CA SER A 338 -13.57 -18.57 -37.78
C SER A 338 -12.58 -17.55 -37.22
N PHE A 339 -11.94 -16.75 -38.07
CA PHE A 339 -11.11 -15.61 -37.69
C PHE A 339 -11.97 -14.52 -37.03
N ALA A 340 -13.06 -14.10 -37.69
CA ALA A 340 -13.99 -13.10 -37.15
C ALA A 340 -14.52 -13.49 -35.77
N ARG A 341 -14.94 -14.76 -35.61
CA ARG A 341 -15.39 -15.32 -34.32
C ARG A 341 -14.33 -15.24 -33.21
N ALA A 342 -13.05 -15.33 -33.56
CA ALA A 342 -11.96 -15.37 -32.59
C ALA A 342 -11.42 -13.96 -32.29
N VAL A 343 -11.24 -13.12 -33.31
CA VAL A 343 -10.62 -11.79 -33.18
C VAL A 343 -11.53 -10.80 -32.46
N VAL A 344 -12.85 -10.91 -32.61
CA VAL A 344 -13.79 -9.97 -31.98
C VAL A 344 -13.79 -10.08 -30.45
N PRO A 345 -13.99 -11.26 -29.83
CA PRO A 345 -13.84 -11.41 -28.38
C PRO A 345 -12.47 -10.96 -27.88
N LEU A 346 -11.39 -11.35 -28.57
CA LEU A 346 -10.03 -10.96 -28.22
C LEU A 346 -9.87 -9.44 -28.21
N THR A 347 -10.42 -8.73 -29.21
CA THR A 347 -10.38 -7.26 -29.29
C THR A 347 -11.08 -6.62 -28.08
N TYR A 348 -12.23 -7.16 -27.66
CA TYR A 348 -12.91 -6.66 -26.46
C TYR A 348 -12.09 -6.90 -25.19
N GLU A 349 -11.49 -8.08 -25.04
CA GLU A 349 -10.65 -8.41 -23.88
C GLU A 349 -9.40 -7.53 -23.82
N LEU A 350 -8.74 -7.29 -24.97
CA LEU A 350 -7.59 -6.40 -25.08
C LEU A 350 -7.99 -4.93 -24.80
N CYS A 351 -9.18 -4.51 -25.21
CA CYS A 351 -9.69 -3.18 -24.88
C CYS A 351 -9.92 -3.00 -23.37
N GLU A 352 -10.53 -3.99 -22.70
CA GLU A 352 -10.70 -3.99 -21.24
C GLU A 352 -9.33 -3.97 -20.53
N LEU A 353 -8.36 -4.74 -21.03
CA LEU A 353 -7.00 -4.73 -20.50
C LEU A 353 -6.30 -3.38 -20.70
N ARG A 354 -6.41 -2.75 -21.88
CA ARG A 354 -5.85 -1.42 -22.17
C ARG A 354 -6.40 -0.34 -21.24
N GLN A 355 -7.68 -0.40 -20.93
CA GLN A 355 -8.31 0.55 -20.00
C GLN A 355 -7.80 0.35 -18.56
N SER A 356 -7.51 -0.88 -18.17
CA SER A 356 -6.97 -1.20 -16.84
C SER A 356 -5.46 -0.95 -16.72
N ALA A 357 -4.72 -1.01 -17.83
CA ALA A 357 -3.26 -0.94 -17.87
C ALA A 357 -2.82 -0.12 -19.09
N GLU A 358 -2.87 1.21 -18.99
CA GLU A 358 -2.55 2.09 -20.13
C GLU A 358 -1.09 1.97 -20.58
N PHE A 359 -0.17 1.70 -19.66
CA PHE A 359 1.28 1.58 -19.91
C PHE A 359 1.64 0.46 -20.90
N ILE A 360 0.79 -0.54 -21.11
CA ILE A 360 1.01 -1.62 -22.09
C ILE A 360 0.31 -1.40 -23.44
N ALA A 361 -0.23 -0.20 -23.69
CA ALA A 361 -1.00 0.07 -24.91
C ALA A 361 -0.23 -0.26 -26.19
N ASN A 362 1.08 0.00 -26.22
CA ASN A 362 1.93 -0.32 -27.37
C ASN A 362 2.02 -1.84 -27.64
N ALA A 363 2.15 -2.67 -26.59
CA ALA A 363 2.20 -4.13 -26.76
C ALA A 363 0.87 -4.67 -27.32
N ILE A 364 -0.26 -4.13 -26.85
CA ILE A 364 -1.59 -4.47 -27.40
C ILE A 364 -1.70 -4.07 -28.87
N ASP A 365 -1.26 -2.86 -29.22
CA ASP A 365 -1.32 -2.36 -30.59
C ASP A 365 -0.44 -3.19 -31.54
N GLN A 366 0.76 -3.61 -31.08
CA GLN A 366 1.66 -4.49 -31.84
C GLN A 366 1.04 -5.88 -32.08
N MET A 367 0.48 -6.50 -31.04
CA MET A 367 -0.23 -7.78 -31.15
C MET A 367 -1.38 -7.71 -32.15
N MET A 368 -2.22 -6.67 -32.05
CA MET A 368 -3.32 -6.47 -32.99
C MET A 368 -2.84 -6.24 -34.42
N PHE A 369 -1.78 -5.44 -34.60
CA PHE A 369 -1.19 -5.20 -35.92
C PHE A 369 -0.69 -6.50 -36.55
N HIS A 370 0.04 -7.32 -35.81
CA HIS A 370 0.58 -8.57 -36.31
C HIS A 370 -0.51 -9.59 -36.67
N ILE A 371 -1.55 -9.73 -35.82
CA ILE A 371 -2.71 -10.58 -36.11
C ILE A 371 -3.39 -10.15 -37.43
N TRP A 372 -3.67 -8.85 -37.60
CA TRP A 372 -4.29 -8.34 -38.82
C TRP A 372 -3.36 -8.40 -40.03
N GLU A 373 -2.07 -8.19 -39.86
CA GLU A 373 -1.10 -8.29 -40.95
C GLU A 373 -1.10 -9.68 -41.57
N ILE A 374 -1.11 -10.75 -40.75
CA ILE A 374 -1.15 -12.12 -41.25
C ILE A 374 -2.47 -12.37 -42.00
N GLU A 375 -3.61 -11.94 -41.45
CA GLU A 375 -4.91 -12.13 -42.09
C GLU A 375 -5.00 -11.37 -43.43
N LEU A 376 -4.58 -10.11 -43.45
CA LEU A 376 -4.58 -9.31 -44.67
C LEU A 376 -3.61 -9.86 -45.71
N ASN A 377 -2.45 -10.39 -45.31
CA ASN A 377 -1.52 -11.02 -46.23
C ASN A 377 -2.08 -12.35 -46.78
N TYR A 378 -2.83 -13.10 -45.97
CA TYR A 378 -3.59 -14.26 -46.45
C TYR A 378 -4.64 -13.86 -47.50
N LEU A 379 -5.43 -12.81 -47.23
CA LEU A 379 -6.46 -12.30 -48.15
C LEU A 379 -5.87 -11.67 -49.42
N LYS A 380 -4.66 -11.12 -49.40
CA LYS A 380 -3.97 -10.67 -50.62
C LYS A 380 -3.67 -11.82 -51.59
N ASN A 381 -3.55 -13.04 -51.08
CA ASN A 381 -3.22 -14.23 -51.86
C ASN A 381 -4.47 -15.04 -52.29
N ILE A 382 -5.64 -14.39 -52.38
CA ILE A 382 -6.87 -14.99 -52.92
C ILE A 382 -6.59 -15.55 -54.34
N PRO A 383 -6.87 -16.84 -54.60
CA PRO A 383 -6.74 -17.41 -55.93
C PRO A 383 -7.66 -16.73 -56.96
N ASP A 384 -7.19 -16.55 -58.19
CA ASP A 384 -7.98 -15.91 -59.27
C ASP A 384 -9.30 -16.64 -59.59
N CYS A 385 -9.43 -17.92 -59.21
CA CYS A 385 -10.64 -18.72 -59.39
C CYS A 385 -11.76 -18.39 -58.39
N VAL A 386 -11.48 -17.59 -57.35
CA VAL A 386 -12.49 -17.11 -56.40
C VAL A 386 -13.18 -15.89 -57.01
N PRO A 387 -14.52 -15.89 -57.16
CA PRO A 387 -15.23 -14.73 -57.66
C PRO A 387 -14.96 -13.51 -56.77
N LYS A 388 -14.35 -12.48 -57.33
CA LYS A 388 -14.19 -11.19 -56.64
C LYS A 388 -15.58 -10.57 -56.52
N VAL A 389 -16.25 -10.77 -55.39
CA VAL A 389 -17.48 -10.06 -55.08
C VAL A 389 -17.10 -8.57 -54.97
N ARG A 390 -17.54 -7.76 -55.95
CA ARG A 390 -17.53 -6.31 -55.78
C ARG A 390 -18.51 -6.01 -54.66
N LEU A 391 -18.01 -5.80 -53.46
CA LEU A 391 -18.74 -5.07 -52.44
C LEU A 391 -18.83 -3.63 -52.96
N ASP A 392 -19.96 -3.30 -53.59
CA ASP A 392 -20.30 -1.91 -53.86
C ASP A 392 -20.51 -1.23 -52.50
N LEU A 393 -19.41 -0.72 -51.91
CA LEU A 393 -19.37 -0.01 -50.62
C LEU A 393 -20.19 1.30 -50.60
N HIS A 394 -21.00 1.57 -51.63
CA HIS A 394 -21.82 2.77 -51.76
C HIS A 394 -23.18 2.71 -51.06
N SER A 395 -23.54 1.60 -50.41
CA SER A 395 -24.82 1.47 -49.70
C SER A 395 -24.79 1.80 -48.20
N TYR A 396 -23.62 2.01 -47.59
CA TYR A 396 -23.56 2.58 -46.23
C TYR A 396 -23.57 4.11 -46.32
N LYS A 397 -24.78 4.69 -46.44
CA LYS A 397 -25.01 6.09 -46.06
C LYS A 397 -25.19 6.14 -44.54
N TYR A 398 -24.39 7.00 -43.92
CA TYR A 398 -24.42 7.41 -42.51
C TYR A 398 -25.82 7.67 -41.96
#